data_AF-A0A5C5U965-F1
#
_entry.id   AF-A0A5C5U965-F1
#
_cell.length_a   1.000
_cell.length_b   1.000
_cell.length_c   1.000
_cell.angle_alpha   90.00
_cell.angle_beta   90.00
_cell.angle_gamma   90.00
#
_symmetry.space_group_name_H-M   'P 1'
#
loop_
_entity.id
_entity.type
_entity.pdbx_description
1 polymer ?
#
loop_
_entity_poly.entity_id
_entity_poly.type
_entity_poly.pdbx_seq_one_letter_code
_entity_poly.pdbx_strand_id
1 'polypeptide(L)'
;MRTGDVLLMMGEGPLSELIAWASDGAYSHAAIVADAGDLIEATTGGVVRTPLRARLADRDHYRFIDAVRMDGGHGPGLEPADAAAVLARAASLLGMPYPVDELALFGVIMAVRGKWPRHALGRLLVRVALDHALPDDTGRVVCSEVVYRAYAECTAEPAGRLAPVIVVGERGTAPFPDIDWKRLLEQLWPLLGPRDRQALEPARTALLAGTEDGAGLPGLPVVGDDELEAARRAALGRAGLLAGEGGRPARLDDPGTVVPDPNPRLVSPQDLAASPSFVPLGRVMQRDASHA
;
A
#
# COMPACT_ATOMS: atom_id res chain seq x y z
N MET A 1 -5.35 18.82 13.51
CA MET A 1 -5.58 17.38 13.37
C MET A 1 -6.36 16.89 14.58
N ARG A 2 -7.28 15.95 14.38
CA ARG A 2 -8.14 15.31 15.40
C ARG A 2 -7.93 13.80 15.35
N THR A 3 -8.21 13.10 16.46
CA THR A 3 -8.22 11.64 16.50
C THR A 3 -9.14 11.09 15.40
N GLY A 4 -8.64 10.12 14.65
CA GLY A 4 -9.32 9.56 13.49
C GLY A 4 -9.02 10.26 12.16
N ASP A 5 -8.48 11.48 12.14
CA ASP A 5 -8.00 12.04 10.86
C ASP A 5 -6.96 11.07 10.25
N VAL A 6 -6.97 10.91 8.93
CA VAL A 6 -6.03 10.04 8.22
C VAL A 6 -5.01 10.90 7.49
N LEU A 7 -3.75 10.52 7.58
CA LEU A 7 -2.67 11.10 6.80
C LEU A 7 -2.33 10.17 5.65
N LEU A 8 -2.35 10.71 4.43
CA LEU A 8 -1.95 10.05 3.19
C LEU A 8 -0.65 10.68 2.74
N MET A 9 0.36 9.87 2.45
CA MET A 9 1.73 10.36 2.29
C MET A 9 2.37 9.79 1.03
N MET A 10 3.21 10.59 0.40
CA MET A 10 4.16 10.14 -0.61
C MET A 10 5.54 10.04 0.03
N GLY A 11 5.96 8.82 0.34
CA GLY A 11 7.29 8.53 0.87
C GLY A 11 8.38 8.72 -0.18
N GLU A 12 9.62 8.77 0.29
CA GLU A 12 10.81 8.85 -0.56
C GLU A 12 11.36 7.49 -0.96
N GLY A 13 11.96 7.46 -2.14
CA GLY A 13 12.65 6.29 -2.69
C GLY A 13 11.80 5.43 -3.64
N PRO A 14 12.48 4.51 -4.35
CA PRO A 14 11.91 3.81 -5.50
C PRO A 14 10.74 2.89 -5.14
N LEU A 15 10.73 2.27 -3.94
CA LEU A 15 9.59 1.46 -3.52
C LEU A 15 8.32 2.30 -3.33
N SER A 16 8.43 3.51 -2.78
CA SER A 16 7.29 4.42 -2.66
C SER A 16 6.72 4.80 -4.02
N GLU A 17 7.59 5.08 -5.00
CA GLU A 17 7.18 5.37 -6.38
C GLU A 17 6.49 4.18 -7.05
N LEU A 18 6.98 2.96 -6.81
CA LEU A 18 6.35 1.74 -7.29
C LEU A 18 4.98 1.52 -6.66
N ILE A 19 4.82 1.72 -5.35
CA ILE A 19 3.51 1.59 -4.67
C ILE A 19 2.52 2.63 -5.22
N ALA A 20 2.93 3.89 -5.31
CA ALA A 20 2.10 4.96 -5.85
C ALA A 20 1.66 4.66 -7.29
N TRP A 21 2.61 4.30 -8.17
CA TRP A 21 2.32 3.89 -9.55
C TRP A 21 1.42 2.66 -9.63
N ALA A 22 1.71 1.63 -8.85
CA ALA A 22 0.94 0.40 -8.82
C ALA A 22 -0.50 0.63 -8.34
N SER A 23 -0.70 1.58 -7.43
CA SER A 23 -2.01 1.97 -6.90
C SER A 23 -2.76 3.00 -7.76
N ASP A 24 -2.20 3.42 -8.90
CA ASP A 24 -2.74 4.51 -9.74
C ASP A 24 -2.96 5.82 -8.97
N GLY A 25 -2.05 6.08 -8.04
CA GLY A 25 -2.21 7.11 -7.04
C GLY A 25 -0.98 7.96 -6.81
N ALA A 26 -1.16 8.94 -5.93
CA ALA A 26 -0.11 9.84 -5.50
C ALA A 26 0.51 9.40 -4.16
N TYR A 27 -0.02 8.37 -3.52
CA TYR A 27 0.31 7.99 -2.14
C TYR A 27 0.94 6.62 -2.08
N SER A 28 1.96 6.49 -1.24
CA SER A 28 2.62 5.21 -0.94
C SER A 28 2.42 4.75 0.49
N HIS A 29 1.89 5.62 1.37
CA HIS A 29 1.75 5.34 2.80
C HIS A 29 0.52 5.99 3.42
N ALA A 30 0.02 5.40 4.50
CA ALA A 30 -1.10 5.91 5.28
C ALA A 30 -0.88 5.77 6.79
N ALA A 31 -1.42 6.70 7.57
CA ALA A 31 -1.42 6.65 9.04
C ALA A 31 -2.72 7.24 9.60
N ILE A 32 -3.11 6.83 10.80
CA ILE A 32 -4.26 7.40 11.51
C ILE A 32 -3.79 8.29 12.67
N VAL A 33 -4.36 9.48 12.81
CA VAL A 33 -4.09 10.38 13.91
C VAL A 33 -4.68 9.80 15.18
N ALA A 34 -3.82 9.64 16.19
CA ALA A 34 -4.17 9.16 17.51
C ALA A 34 -4.38 10.34 18.49
N ASP A 35 -4.62 10.01 19.75
CA ASP A 35 -4.60 10.98 20.85
C ASP A 35 -3.17 11.47 21.16
N ALA A 36 -3.07 12.44 22.07
CA ALA A 36 -1.80 13.00 22.57
C ALA A 36 -0.84 13.60 21.51
N GLY A 37 -1.31 13.84 20.29
CA GLY A 37 -0.48 14.36 19.21
C GLY A 37 0.39 13.29 18.54
N ASP A 38 -0.04 12.03 18.60
CA ASP A 38 0.60 10.91 17.91
C ASP A 38 -0.15 10.50 16.64
N LEU A 39 0.51 9.65 15.87
CA LEU A 39 -0.01 8.85 14.78
C LEU A 39 0.13 7.38 15.15
N ILE A 40 -0.78 6.52 14.68
CA ILE A 40 -0.58 5.07 14.62
C ILE A 40 -0.40 4.70 13.15
N GLU A 41 0.66 3.97 12.86
CA GLU A 41 1.02 3.54 11.52
C GLU A 41 1.80 2.23 11.55
N ALA A 42 1.79 1.51 10.43
CA ALA A 42 2.63 0.33 10.24
C ALA A 42 3.90 0.74 9.50
N THR A 43 5.07 0.45 10.06
CA THR A 43 6.39 0.70 9.46
C THR A 43 7.19 -0.59 9.43
N THR A 44 8.40 -0.63 8.86
CA THR A 44 9.27 -1.82 8.95
C THR A 44 9.54 -2.31 10.38
N GLY A 45 9.39 -1.44 11.40
CA GLY A 45 9.44 -1.80 12.83
C GLY A 45 8.15 -2.39 13.42
N GLY A 46 7.10 -2.59 12.61
CA GLY A 46 5.75 -2.98 13.05
C GLY A 46 4.80 -1.79 13.17
N VAL A 47 3.63 -2.04 13.75
CA VAL A 47 2.66 -1.00 14.09
C VAL A 47 3.13 -0.24 15.32
N VAL A 48 3.36 1.06 15.16
CA VAL A 48 3.99 1.91 16.16
C VAL A 48 3.21 3.21 16.36
N ARG A 49 3.52 3.91 17.47
CA ARG A 49 3.16 5.30 17.66
C ARG A 49 4.30 6.21 17.21
N THR A 50 3.96 7.22 16.41
CA THR A 50 4.91 8.22 15.92
C THR A 50 4.39 9.61 16.27
N PRO A 51 5.22 10.51 16.85
CA PRO A 51 4.78 11.87 17.12
C PRO A 51 4.37 12.60 15.83
N LEU A 52 3.15 13.14 15.79
CA LEU A 52 2.62 13.87 14.62
C LEU A 52 3.54 15.02 14.21
N ARG A 53 4.05 15.77 15.20
CA ARG A 53 4.98 16.88 14.95
C ARG A 53 6.26 16.43 14.25
N ALA A 54 6.81 15.28 14.65
CA ALA A 54 8.00 14.74 14.00
C ALA A 54 7.70 14.35 12.55
N ARG A 55 6.57 13.67 12.30
CA ARG A 55 6.16 13.30 10.95
C ARG A 55 5.92 14.51 10.04
N LEU A 56 5.27 15.56 10.54
CA LEU A 56 5.04 16.79 9.74
C LEU A 56 6.33 17.60 9.49
N ALA A 57 7.40 17.33 10.23
CA ALA A 57 8.72 17.93 10.02
C ALA A 57 9.64 17.08 9.12
N ASP A 58 9.27 15.82 8.85
CA ASP A 58 10.12 14.84 8.15
C ASP A 58 10.09 15.02 6.63
N ARG A 59 10.78 16.06 6.16
CA ARG A 59 10.90 16.39 4.73
C ARG A 59 11.94 15.53 4.01
N ASP A 60 12.77 14.79 4.76
CA ASP A 60 13.81 13.95 4.17
C ASP A 60 13.23 12.62 3.66
N HIS A 61 12.18 12.12 4.32
CA HIS A 61 11.56 10.83 3.98
C HIS A 61 10.19 10.95 3.30
N TYR A 62 9.59 12.14 3.25
CA TYR A 62 8.28 12.36 2.62
C TYR A 62 8.28 13.60 1.71
N ARG A 63 7.72 13.44 0.50
CA ARG A 63 7.53 14.53 -0.48
C ARG A 63 6.41 15.45 -0.07
N PHE A 64 5.29 14.86 0.35
CA PHE A 64 4.14 15.59 0.86
C PHE A 64 3.27 14.69 1.73
N ILE A 65 2.43 15.34 2.53
CA ILE A 65 1.43 14.71 3.39
C ILE A 65 0.12 15.47 3.21
N ASP A 66 -0.91 14.76 2.79
CA ASP A 66 -2.28 15.24 2.71
C ASP A 66 -3.10 14.64 3.86
N ALA A 67 -4.02 15.42 4.41
CA ALA A 67 -4.91 14.98 5.48
C ALA A 67 -6.34 14.82 4.96
N VAL A 68 -7.01 13.76 5.40
CA VAL A 68 -8.43 13.51 5.14
C VAL A 68 -9.15 13.17 6.45
N ARG A 69 -10.45 13.39 6.50
CA ARG A 69 -11.28 13.14 7.69
C ARG A 69 -12.47 12.29 7.32
N MET A 70 -12.76 11.28 8.13
CA MET A 70 -13.96 10.47 7.97
C MET A 70 -15.21 11.35 8.08
N ASP A 71 -16.06 11.29 7.07
CA ASP A 71 -17.40 11.83 7.12
C ASP A 71 -18.28 10.83 7.88
N GLY A 72 -18.63 11.15 9.13
CA GLY A 72 -19.42 10.28 10.00
C GLY A 72 -20.89 10.16 9.59
N GLY A 73 -21.26 10.58 8.36
CA GLY A 73 -22.63 10.57 7.84
C GLY A 73 -23.55 11.66 8.41
N HIS A 74 -23.10 12.40 9.43
CA HIS A 74 -23.91 13.36 10.20
C HIS A 74 -23.21 14.70 10.49
N GLY A 75 -22.03 14.98 9.93
CA GLY A 75 -21.30 16.23 10.17
C GLY A 75 -19.80 16.14 9.89
N PRO A 76 -19.02 17.22 10.15
CA PRO A 76 -17.61 17.33 9.75
C PRO A 76 -16.65 16.54 10.67
N GLY A 77 -16.91 15.24 10.86
CA GLY A 77 -16.07 14.31 11.60
C GLY A 77 -16.83 13.22 12.35
N LEU A 78 -16.05 12.42 13.08
CA LEU A 78 -16.56 11.41 14.01
C LEU A 78 -17.11 12.04 15.29
N GLU A 79 -18.18 11.46 15.83
CA GLU A 79 -18.60 11.70 17.20
C GLU A 79 -17.51 11.24 18.20
N PRO A 80 -17.42 11.82 19.41
CA PRO A 80 -16.36 11.46 20.36
C PRO A 80 -16.28 9.97 20.72
N ALA A 81 -17.43 9.29 20.82
CA ALA A 81 -17.49 7.86 21.08
C ALA A 81 -16.91 7.03 19.91
N ASP A 82 -17.17 7.47 18.69
CA ASP A 82 -16.68 6.82 17.47
C ASP A 82 -15.17 7.03 17.32
N ALA A 83 -14.70 8.25 17.55
CA ALA A 83 -13.26 8.55 17.56
C ALA A 83 -12.53 7.69 18.60
N ALA A 84 -13.13 7.48 19.78
CA ALA A 84 -12.58 6.61 20.81
C ALA A 84 -12.58 5.12 20.40
N ALA A 85 -13.65 4.64 19.75
CA ALA A 85 -13.74 3.26 19.26
C ALA A 85 -12.69 2.99 18.15
N VAL A 86 -12.54 3.91 17.20
CA VAL A 86 -11.54 3.84 16.14
C VAL A 86 -10.13 3.85 16.73
N LEU A 87 -9.85 4.75 17.68
CA LEU A 87 -8.57 4.80 18.37
C LEU A 87 -8.27 3.51 19.14
N ALA A 88 -9.24 2.97 19.87
CA ALA A 88 -9.09 1.71 20.60
C ALA A 88 -8.75 0.56 19.65
N ARG A 89 -9.40 0.51 18.48
CA ARG A 89 -9.09 -0.51 17.47
C ARG A 89 -7.71 -0.31 16.87
N ALA A 90 -7.33 0.90 16.47
CA ALA A 90 -5.98 1.18 15.98
C ALA A 90 -4.91 0.81 17.02
N ALA A 91 -5.12 1.16 18.30
CA ALA A 91 -4.20 0.85 19.38
C ALA A 91 -4.07 -0.66 19.63
N SER A 92 -5.14 -1.44 19.42
CA SER A 92 -5.08 -2.91 19.54
C SER A 92 -4.18 -3.60 18.51
N LEU A 93 -3.80 -2.88 17.45
CA LEU A 93 -2.88 -3.38 16.42
C LEU A 93 -1.40 -3.07 16.75
N LEU A 94 -1.12 -2.27 17.79
CA LEU A 94 0.25 -1.91 18.17
C LEU A 94 1.12 -3.14 18.42
N GLY A 95 2.33 -3.12 17.89
CA GLY A 95 3.29 -4.22 17.97
C GLY A 95 3.02 -5.38 16.99
N MET A 96 1.90 -5.37 16.24
CA MET A 96 1.76 -6.31 15.13
C MET A 96 2.92 -6.10 14.15
N PRO A 97 3.62 -7.18 13.76
CA PRO A 97 4.72 -7.07 12.84
C PRO A 97 4.22 -6.53 11.50
N TYR A 98 5.02 -5.67 10.91
CA TYR A 98 4.83 -5.33 9.51
C TYR A 98 5.18 -6.56 8.70
N PRO A 99 4.48 -6.84 7.58
CA PRO A 99 4.99 -7.85 6.68
C PRO A 99 6.38 -7.39 6.29
N VAL A 100 7.39 -8.16 6.70
CA VAL A 100 8.82 -7.94 6.41
C VAL A 100 9.09 -8.14 4.91
N ASP A 101 8.07 -7.96 4.10
CA ASP A 101 7.89 -8.45 2.76
C ASP A 101 7.03 -7.43 2.03
N GLU A 102 7.54 -6.21 1.90
CA GLU A 102 6.95 -5.14 1.09
C GLU A 102 6.75 -5.59 -0.37
N LEU A 103 7.51 -6.60 -0.79
CA LEU A 103 7.30 -7.34 -2.03
C LEU A 103 5.96 -8.08 -2.05
N ALA A 104 5.49 -8.66 -0.95
CA ALA A 104 4.14 -9.21 -0.88
C ALA A 104 3.06 -8.15 -1.15
N LEU A 105 3.18 -6.96 -0.56
CA LEU A 105 2.24 -5.86 -0.77
C LEU A 105 2.31 -5.36 -2.22
N PHE A 106 3.50 -5.13 -2.75
CA PHE A 106 3.70 -4.76 -4.15
C PHE A 106 3.11 -5.84 -5.08
N GLY A 107 3.34 -7.12 -4.78
CA GLY A 107 2.84 -8.25 -5.55
C GLY A 107 1.33 -8.37 -5.52
N VAL A 108 0.73 -8.12 -4.36
CA VAL A 108 -0.71 -8.04 -4.18
C VAL A 108 -1.32 -6.90 -5.01
N ILE A 109 -0.75 -5.70 -4.95
CA ILE A 109 -1.23 -4.56 -5.75
C ILE A 109 -1.12 -4.89 -7.25
N MET A 110 -0.01 -5.51 -7.66
CA MET A 110 0.20 -5.95 -9.05
C MET A 110 -0.75 -7.06 -9.46
N ALA A 111 -1.07 -8.01 -8.57
CA ALA A 111 -2.06 -9.05 -8.81
C ALA A 111 -3.46 -8.46 -9.03
N VAL A 112 -3.89 -7.52 -8.18
CA VAL A 112 -5.21 -6.91 -8.29
C VAL A 112 -5.31 -6.08 -9.58
N ARG A 113 -4.27 -5.31 -9.90
CA ARG A 113 -4.31 -4.31 -10.97
C ARG A 113 -3.95 -4.84 -12.36
N GLY A 114 -3.21 -5.96 -12.45
CA GLY A 114 -2.86 -6.60 -13.73
C GLY A 114 -1.98 -5.74 -14.64
N LYS A 115 -1.13 -4.87 -14.07
CA LYS A 115 -0.23 -3.98 -14.81
C LYS A 115 1.17 -4.54 -14.88
N TRP A 116 1.62 -4.88 -16.08
CA TRP A 116 2.95 -5.48 -16.27
C TRP A 116 3.98 -4.44 -16.69
N PRO A 117 5.09 -4.30 -15.94
CA PRO A 117 6.24 -3.52 -16.41
C PRO A 117 6.72 -4.04 -17.77
N ARG A 118 7.21 -3.14 -18.62
CA ARG A 118 7.95 -3.52 -19.82
C ARG A 118 9.40 -3.88 -19.52
N HIS A 119 9.97 -3.29 -18.46
CA HIS A 119 11.36 -3.52 -18.05
C HIS A 119 11.55 -4.94 -17.49
N ALA A 120 12.57 -5.67 -17.96
CA ALA A 120 12.80 -7.07 -17.59
C ALA A 120 12.98 -7.27 -16.07
N LEU A 121 13.75 -6.39 -15.41
CA LEU A 121 13.92 -6.44 -13.95
C LEU A 121 12.61 -6.12 -13.22
N GLY A 122 11.81 -5.19 -13.74
CA GLY A 122 10.48 -4.89 -13.19
C GLY A 122 9.56 -6.11 -13.25
N ARG A 123 9.59 -6.86 -14.35
CA ARG A 123 8.80 -8.10 -14.51
C ARG A 123 9.26 -9.21 -13.57
N LEU A 124 10.57 -9.37 -13.40
CA LEU A 124 11.14 -10.30 -12.43
C LEU A 124 10.75 -9.93 -10.99
N LEU A 125 10.80 -8.64 -10.65
CA LEU A 125 10.37 -8.15 -9.34
C LEU A 125 8.87 -8.38 -9.10
N VAL A 126 8.01 -8.10 -10.08
CA VAL A 126 6.57 -8.41 -9.99
C VAL A 126 6.36 -9.92 -9.81
N ARG A 127 7.12 -10.75 -10.51
CA ARG A 127 7.03 -12.21 -10.37
C ARG A 127 7.39 -12.67 -8.96
N VAL A 128 8.50 -12.19 -8.40
CA VAL A 128 8.91 -12.47 -7.00
C VAL A 128 7.84 -11.95 -6.05
N ALA A 129 7.39 -10.71 -6.23
CA ALA A 129 6.35 -10.09 -5.43
C ALA A 129 5.04 -10.90 -5.40
N LEU A 130 4.60 -11.44 -6.54
CA LEU A 130 3.41 -12.28 -6.66
C LEU A 130 3.52 -13.62 -5.90
N ASP A 131 4.72 -14.19 -5.80
CA ASP A 131 4.95 -15.40 -4.98
C ASP A 131 4.79 -15.12 -3.48
N HIS A 132 5.03 -13.89 -3.08
CA HIS A 132 4.93 -13.44 -1.70
C HIS A 132 3.51 -13.01 -1.31
N ALA A 133 2.59 -12.90 -2.27
CA ALA A 133 1.21 -12.49 -2.02
C ALA A 133 0.54 -13.36 -0.94
N LEU A 134 0.23 -12.70 0.19
CA LEU A 134 -0.09 -13.33 1.46
C LEU A 134 -1.55 -13.85 1.52
N PRO A 135 -1.80 -14.95 2.27
CA PRO A 135 -3.15 -15.35 2.68
C PRO A 135 -3.75 -14.36 3.71
N ASP A 136 -5.05 -14.48 3.96
CA ASP A 136 -5.83 -13.53 4.78
C ASP A 136 -5.31 -13.36 6.23
N ASP A 137 -4.77 -14.42 6.84
CA ASP A 137 -4.23 -14.38 8.20
C ASP A 137 -2.73 -14.73 8.25
N THR A 138 -1.90 -13.73 8.48
CA THR A 138 -0.45 -13.88 8.65
C THR A 138 0.09 -13.25 9.93
N GLY A 139 -0.81 -12.76 10.80
CA GLY A 139 -0.43 -11.98 11.99
C GLY A 139 0.35 -10.69 11.68
N ARG A 140 0.38 -10.23 10.42
CA ARG A 140 1.13 -9.05 9.95
C ARG A 140 0.21 -8.03 9.31
N VAL A 141 0.51 -6.73 9.38
CA VAL A 141 -0.36 -5.67 8.81
C VAL A 141 0.42 -4.56 8.10
N VAL A 142 -0.15 -4.04 7.00
CA VAL A 142 0.40 -2.88 6.24
C VAL A 142 -0.21 -1.56 6.69
N CYS A 143 0.36 -0.44 6.23
CA CYS A 143 0.00 0.90 6.72
C CYS A 143 -1.47 1.29 6.45
N SER A 144 -1.98 1.04 5.24
CA SER A 144 -3.38 1.28 4.86
C SER A 144 -4.34 0.27 5.47
N GLU A 145 -3.90 -0.97 5.70
CA GLU A 145 -4.68 -2.00 6.41
C GLU A 145 -4.95 -1.57 7.86
N VAL A 146 -3.94 -1.01 8.56
CA VAL A 146 -4.13 -0.48 9.92
C VAL A 146 -5.25 0.57 9.94
N VAL A 147 -5.25 1.49 8.96
CA VAL A 147 -6.29 2.52 8.85
C VAL A 147 -7.66 1.88 8.56
N TYR A 148 -7.75 1.02 7.55
CA TYR A 148 -9.02 0.40 7.16
C TYR A 148 -9.62 -0.41 8.32
N ARG A 149 -8.81 -1.25 8.97
CA ARG A 149 -9.26 -2.09 10.10
C ARG A 149 -9.62 -1.27 11.32
N ALA A 150 -8.90 -0.18 11.60
CA ALA A 150 -9.25 0.74 12.70
C ALA A 150 -10.68 1.27 12.57
N TYR A 151 -11.14 1.48 11.34
CA TYR A 151 -12.48 1.95 11.04
C TYR A 151 -13.52 0.82 10.91
N ALA A 152 -13.22 -0.19 10.09
CA ALA A 152 -14.15 -1.26 9.76
C ALA A 152 -14.42 -2.22 10.94
N GLU A 153 -13.42 -2.42 11.81
CA GLU A 153 -13.48 -3.40 12.90
C GLU A 153 -13.60 -2.75 14.29
N CYS A 154 -13.88 -1.44 14.36
CA CYS A 154 -14.14 -0.79 15.64
C CYS A 154 -15.51 -1.21 16.21
N THR A 155 -15.70 -0.95 17.50
CA THR A 155 -16.93 -1.29 18.23
C THR A 155 -18.06 -0.26 18.05
N ALA A 156 -18.06 0.50 16.96
CA ALA A 156 -19.13 1.45 16.67
C ALA A 156 -20.40 0.69 16.26
N GLU A 157 -21.56 1.16 16.73
CA GLU A 157 -22.85 0.50 16.48
C GLU A 157 -23.71 1.27 15.46
N PRO A 158 -24.34 0.59 14.48
CA PRO A 158 -24.18 -0.84 14.18
C PRO A 158 -22.77 -1.21 13.69
N ALA A 159 -22.35 -2.45 13.99
CA ALA A 159 -21.07 -3.00 13.56
C ALA A 159 -20.80 -2.75 12.07
N GLY A 160 -19.58 -2.32 11.76
CA GLY A 160 -19.15 -2.03 10.39
C GLY A 160 -19.68 -0.72 9.80
N ARG A 161 -20.49 0.07 10.51
CA ARG A 161 -21.00 1.35 9.95
C ARG A 161 -19.93 2.37 9.62
N LEU A 162 -18.76 2.25 10.27
CA LEU A 162 -17.61 3.12 10.03
C LEU A 162 -16.62 2.48 9.04
N ALA A 163 -16.92 1.33 8.42
CA ALA A 163 -16.06 0.77 7.39
C ALA A 163 -15.95 1.75 6.21
N PRO A 164 -14.74 2.15 5.79
CA PRO A 164 -14.59 3.04 4.65
C PRO A 164 -15.11 2.36 3.39
N VAL A 165 -15.92 3.07 2.61
CA VAL A 165 -16.44 2.56 1.34
C VAL A 165 -15.31 2.54 0.32
N ILE A 166 -14.91 1.37 -0.15
CA ILE A 166 -13.89 1.23 -1.19
C ILE A 166 -14.57 1.17 -2.55
N VAL A 167 -14.08 1.99 -3.47
CA VAL A 167 -14.53 2.03 -4.86
C VAL A 167 -13.40 1.64 -5.78
N VAL A 168 -13.74 1.00 -6.90
CA VAL A 168 -12.79 0.73 -7.98
C VAL A 168 -12.29 2.07 -8.52
N GLY A 169 -11.02 2.39 -8.30
CA GLY A 169 -10.39 3.57 -8.87
C GLY A 169 -10.24 3.49 -10.39
N GLU A 170 -10.12 4.64 -11.05
CA GLU A 170 -9.76 4.69 -12.47
C GLU A 170 -8.42 3.99 -12.72
N ARG A 171 -8.32 3.28 -13.86
CA ARG A 171 -7.03 2.71 -14.27
C ARG A 171 -6.15 3.83 -14.80
N GLY A 172 -5.06 4.11 -14.08
CA GLY A 172 -4.04 5.05 -14.52
C GLY A 172 -3.35 4.58 -15.80
N THR A 173 -2.97 5.52 -16.65
CA THR A 173 -2.15 5.27 -17.86
C THR A 173 -0.71 5.75 -17.68
N ALA A 174 -0.33 6.07 -16.44
CA ALA A 174 0.99 6.59 -16.13
C ALA A 174 2.09 5.61 -16.61
N PRO A 175 3.13 6.12 -17.29
CA PRO A 175 4.27 5.30 -17.68
C PRO A 175 4.91 4.71 -16.42
N PHE A 176 5.58 3.57 -16.58
CA PHE A 176 6.39 3.01 -15.50
C PHE A 176 7.43 4.05 -15.05
N PRO A 177 7.59 4.29 -13.74
CA PRO A 177 8.51 5.31 -13.23
C PRO A 177 9.95 5.01 -13.62
N ASP A 178 10.78 6.05 -13.71
CA ASP A 178 12.22 5.89 -13.84
C ASP A 178 12.79 5.51 -12.46
N ILE A 179 13.13 4.23 -12.31
CA ILE A 179 13.47 3.64 -11.01
C ILE A 179 14.99 3.57 -10.87
N ASP A 180 15.49 4.08 -9.75
CA ASP A 180 16.84 3.74 -9.27
C ASP A 180 16.85 2.27 -8.81
N TRP A 181 17.15 1.37 -9.76
CA TRP A 181 17.12 -0.08 -9.55
C TRP A 181 18.12 -0.56 -8.51
N LYS A 182 19.28 0.10 -8.41
CA LYS A 182 20.29 -0.23 -7.40
C LYS A 182 19.74 0.09 -6.02
N ARG A 183 19.24 1.31 -5.81
CA ARG A 183 18.64 1.73 -4.53
C ARG A 183 17.42 0.89 -4.19
N LEU A 184 16.61 0.50 -5.17
CA LEU A 184 15.47 -0.39 -4.96
C LEU A 184 15.92 -1.75 -4.45
N LEU A 185 16.91 -2.38 -5.09
CA LEU A 185 17.44 -3.66 -4.61
C LEU A 185 18.06 -3.54 -3.23
N GLU A 186 18.79 -2.47 -2.93
CA GLU A 186 19.34 -2.22 -1.59
C GLU A 186 18.23 -2.10 -0.53
N GLN A 187 17.12 -1.43 -0.86
CA GLN A 187 15.94 -1.35 0.03
C GLN A 187 15.29 -2.71 0.24
N LEU A 188 15.15 -3.52 -0.82
CA LEU A 188 14.49 -4.81 -0.76
C LEU A 188 15.37 -5.92 -0.17
N TRP A 189 16.70 -5.85 -0.32
CA TRP A 189 17.62 -6.96 0.01
C TRP A 189 17.47 -7.52 1.43
N PRO A 190 17.32 -6.69 2.49
CA PRO A 190 17.11 -7.17 3.85
C PRO A 190 15.79 -7.96 4.02
N LEU A 191 14.80 -7.68 3.16
CA LEU A 191 13.46 -8.26 3.19
C LEU A 191 13.37 -9.61 2.46
N LEU A 192 14.31 -9.88 1.54
CA LEU A 192 14.31 -11.09 0.72
C LEU A 192 14.74 -12.34 1.50
N GLY A 193 14.02 -13.45 1.29
CA GLY A 193 14.43 -14.77 1.75
C GLY A 193 15.60 -15.34 0.92
N PRO A 194 16.22 -16.46 1.35
CA PRO A 194 17.37 -17.05 0.64
C PRO A 194 17.08 -17.40 -0.83
N ARG A 195 15.87 -17.90 -1.13
CA ARG A 195 15.44 -18.25 -2.48
C ARG A 195 15.32 -17.01 -3.38
N ASP A 196 14.77 -15.92 -2.85
CA ASP A 196 14.51 -14.71 -3.63
C ASP A 196 15.80 -13.92 -3.85
N ARG A 197 16.69 -13.90 -2.85
CA ARG A 197 18.06 -13.41 -3.02
C ARG A 197 18.79 -14.17 -4.11
N GLN A 198 18.69 -15.51 -4.14
CA GLN A 198 19.30 -16.30 -5.21
C GLN A 198 18.73 -15.95 -6.59
N ALA A 199 17.43 -15.71 -6.71
CA ALA A 199 16.80 -15.32 -7.97
C ALA A 199 17.22 -13.90 -8.44
N LEU A 200 17.47 -12.98 -7.50
CA LEU A 200 17.83 -11.60 -7.78
C LEU A 200 19.34 -11.32 -7.76
N GLU A 201 20.17 -12.28 -7.33
CA GLU A 201 21.65 -12.14 -7.27
C GLU A 201 22.28 -11.77 -8.62
N PRO A 202 21.84 -12.34 -9.78
CA PRO A 202 22.37 -11.92 -11.08
C PRO A 202 22.07 -10.45 -11.37
N ALA A 203 20.85 -9.99 -11.06
CA ALA A 203 20.44 -8.60 -11.22
C ALA A 203 21.31 -7.68 -10.36
N ARG A 204 21.46 -8.03 -9.08
CA ARG A 204 22.26 -7.27 -8.13
C ARG A 204 23.72 -7.17 -8.56
N THR A 205 24.31 -8.27 -9.02
CA THR A 205 25.70 -8.30 -9.51
C THR A 205 25.89 -7.37 -10.71
N ALA A 206 24.99 -7.44 -11.69
CA ALA A 206 25.04 -6.60 -12.88
C ALA A 206 24.84 -5.10 -12.57
N LEU A 207 23.94 -4.78 -11.64
CA LEU A 207 23.74 -3.41 -11.14
C LEU A 207 24.96 -2.85 -10.42
N LEU A 208 25.61 -3.66 -9.58
CA LEU A 208 26.85 -3.27 -8.89
C LEU A 208 28.02 -3.07 -9.87
N ALA A 209 28.03 -3.81 -10.98
CA ALA A 209 29.01 -3.66 -12.05
C ALA A 209 28.73 -2.46 -12.98
N GLY A 210 27.59 -1.79 -12.84
CA GLY A 210 27.21 -0.63 -13.66
C GLY A 210 26.85 -0.97 -15.10
N THR A 211 26.41 -2.21 -15.37
CA THR A 211 26.16 -2.72 -16.73
C THR A 211 24.69 -2.59 -17.16
N GLU A 212 23.97 -1.60 -16.63
CA GLU A 212 22.55 -1.43 -16.92
C GLU A 212 22.35 -0.47 -18.10
N ASP A 213 22.03 -1.03 -19.27
CA ASP A 213 21.49 -0.27 -20.40
C ASP A 213 19.96 -0.41 -20.37
N GLY A 214 19.22 0.67 -20.67
CA GLY A 214 17.76 0.78 -20.52
C GLY A 214 16.87 -0.25 -21.25
N ALA A 215 17.45 -1.28 -21.87
CA ALA A 215 16.79 -2.49 -22.38
C ALA A 215 16.73 -3.66 -21.37
N GLY A 216 17.36 -3.52 -20.19
CA GLY A 216 17.38 -4.51 -19.12
C GLY A 216 18.74 -5.18 -18.92
N LEU A 217 18.92 -5.83 -17.77
CA LEU A 217 20.19 -6.47 -17.40
C LEU A 217 20.37 -7.79 -18.19
N PRO A 218 21.49 -7.97 -18.92
CA PRO A 218 21.75 -9.19 -19.67
C PRO A 218 21.86 -10.40 -18.73
N GLY A 219 21.21 -11.51 -19.09
CA GLY A 219 21.24 -12.76 -18.32
C GLY A 219 20.13 -12.91 -17.27
N LEU A 220 19.20 -11.96 -17.16
CA LEU A 220 18.01 -12.14 -16.33
C LEU A 220 17.05 -13.20 -16.92
N PRO A 221 16.35 -13.95 -16.07
CA PRO A 221 15.22 -14.77 -16.50
C PRO A 221 14.18 -13.92 -17.25
N VAL A 222 13.77 -14.39 -18.42
CA VAL A 222 12.69 -13.76 -19.18
C VAL A 222 11.35 -14.19 -18.60
N VAL A 223 10.67 -13.27 -17.92
CA VAL A 223 9.31 -13.51 -17.38
C VAL A 223 8.27 -13.06 -18.40
N GLY A 224 7.51 -14.00 -18.98
CA GLY A 224 6.48 -13.73 -19.98
C GLY A 224 5.14 -13.26 -19.38
N ASP A 225 4.24 -12.70 -20.21
CA ASP A 225 2.92 -12.23 -19.75
C ASP A 225 2.06 -13.40 -19.23
N ASP A 226 2.13 -14.56 -19.90
CA ASP A 226 1.42 -15.77 -19.47
C ASP A 226 1.87 -16.25 -18.08
N GLU A 227 3.16 -16.09 -17.75
CA GLU A 227 3.70 -16.45 -16.44
C GLU A 227 3.22 -15.47 -15.36
N LEU A 228 3.25 -14.16 -15.64
CA LEU A 228 2.72 -13.13 -14.74
C LEU A 228 1.21 -13.32 -14.51
N GLU A 229 0.45 -13.65 -15.54
CA GLU A 229 -0.99 -13.89 -15.42
C GLU A 229 -1.30 -15.19 -14.66
N ALA A 230 -0.47 -16.23 -14.80
CA ALA A 230 -0.58 -17.44 -13.99
C ALA A 230 -0.25 -17.16 -12.52
N ALA A 231 0.81 -16.41 -12.24
CA ALA A 231 1.20 -16.01 -10.88
C ALA A 231 0.17 -15.09 -10.24
N ARG A 232 -0.39 -14.15 -11.01
CA ARG A 232 -1.53 -13.30 -10.63
C ARG A 232 -2.73 -14.13 -10.21
N ARG A 233 -3.17 -15.07 -11.05
CA ARG A 233 -4.30 -15.95 -10.70
C ARG A 233 -4.00 -16.77 -9.45
N ALA A 234 -2.78 -17.28 -9.28
CA ALA A 234 -2.40 -17.99 -8.06
C ALA A 234 -2.47 -17.10 -6.82
N ALA A 235 -1.99 -15.84 -6.91
CA ALA A 235 -2.06 -14.86 -5.84
C ALA A 235 -3.51 -14.49 -5.48
N LEU A 236 -4.35 -14.21 -6.48
CA LEU A 236 -5.78 -13.92 -6.29
C LEU A 236 -6.51 -15.13 -5.68
N GLY A 237 -6.13 -16.36 -6.07
CA GLY A 237 -6.66 -17.58 -5.50
C GLY A 237 -6.27 -17.78 -4.04
N ARG A 238 -5.01 -17.52 -3.67
CA ARG A 238 -4.53 -17.55 -2.27
C ARG A 238 -5.20 -16.49 -1.39
N ALA A 239 -5.55 -15.35 -1.97
CA ALA A 239 -6.28 -14.27 -1.30
C ALA A 239 -7.81 -14.49 -1.26
N GLY A 240 -8.31 -15.65 -1.70
CA GLY A 240 -9.75 -15.95 -1.71
C GLY A 240 -10.59 -15.14 -2.72
N LEU A 241 -9.95 -14.34 -3.58
CA LEU A 241 -10.63 -13.40 -4.49
C LEU A 241 -11.13 -14.05 -5.79
N LEU A 242 -10.82 -15.33 -6.04
CA LEU A 242 -11.21 -16.02 -7.27
C LEU A 242 -12.54 -16.79 -7.18
N ALA A 243 -13.20 -16.87 -6.03
CA ALA A 243 -14.59 -17.37 -5.95
C ALA A 243 -15.25 -17.07 -4.59
N GLY A 244 -16.29 -16.25 -4.58
CA GLY A 244 -17.40 -16.36 -3.63
C GLY A 244 -18.52 -17.19 -4.25
N GLU A 245 -19.24 -17.96 -3.43
CA GLU A 245 -20.44 -18.72 -3.84
C GLU A 245 -21.44 -17.76 -4.54
N GLY A 246 -21.56 -17.86 -5.87
CA GLY A 246 -22.41 -16.97 -6.66
C GLY A 246 -21.88 -16.59 -8.06
N GLY A 247 -20.62 -16.90 -8.38
CA GLY A 247 -20.18 -17.06 -9.77
C GLY A 247 -20.29 -15.83 -10.68
N ARG A 248 -20.19 -14.62 -10.15
CA ARG A 248 -19.91 -13.43 -10.97
C ARG A 248 -18.57 -12.84 -10.54
N PRO A 249 -17.58 -12.71 -11.46
CA PRO A 249 -16.43 -11.86 -11.18
C PRO A 249 -16.99 -10.48 -10.82
N ALA A 250 -16.63 -9.95 -9.65
CA ALA A 250 -16.94 -8.58 -9.32
C ALA A 250 -16.48 -7.71 -10.50
N ARG A 251 -17.30 -6.72 -10.89
CA ARG A 251 -16.96 -5.75 -11.95
C ARG A 251 -15.85 -4.82 -11.47
N LEU A 252 -14.69 -5.39 -11.15
CA LEU A 252 -13.47 -4.73 -10.70
C LEU A 252 -12.82 -3.90 -11.82
N ASP A 253 -13.41 -3.91 -13.02
CA ASP A 253 -12.95 -3.18 -14.19
C ASP A 253 -13.72 -1.87 -14.43
N ASP A 254 -14.81 -1.60 -13.70
CA ASP A 254 -15.67 -0.43 -13.91
C ASP A 254 -15.44 0.64 -12.82
N PRO A 255 -14.77 1.77 -13.13
CA PRO A 255 -14.46 2.82 -12.17
C PRO A 255 -15.71 3.34 -11.44
N GLY A 256 -15.57 3.59 -10.13
CA GLY A 256 -16.67 4.04 -9.27
C GLY A 256 -17.56 2.92 -8.73
N THR A 257 -17.35 1.66 -9.14
CA THR A 257 -18.04 0.50 -8.56
C THR A 257 -17.61 0.29 -7.11
N VAL A 258 -18.58 0.19 -6.18
CA VAL A 258 -18.30 -0.16 -4.79
C VAL A 258 -17.82 -1.62 -4.70
N VAL A 259 -16.71 -1.84 -4.00
CA VAL A 259 -16.17 -3.16 -3.69
C VAL A 259 -16.87 -3.69 -2.43
N PRO A 260 -17.72 -4.72 -2.53
CA PRO A 260 -18.33 -5.32 -1.34
C PRO A 260 -17.27 -6.06 -0.53
N ASP A 261 -17.32 -5.91 0.80
CA ASP A 261 -16.47 -6.61 1.77
C ASP A 261 -14.98 -6.64 1.36
N PRO A 262 -14.35 -5.47 1.14
CA PRO A 262 -12.99 -5.43 0.62
C PRO A 262 -12.03 -6.06 1.63
N ASN A 263 -11.12 -6.89 1.15
CA ASN A 263 -10.06 -7.44 1.98
C ASN A 263 -9.14 -6.29 2.45
N PRO A 264 -9.02 -6.05 3.78
CA PRO A 264 -8.27 -4.92 4.32
C PRO A 264 -6.81 -4.84 3.85
N ARG A 265 -6.19 -5.99 3.55
CA ARG A 265 -4.80 -6.06 3.06
C ARG A 265 -4.62 -5.50 1.66
N LEU A 266 -5.70 -5.48 0.87
CA LEU A 266 -5.71 -5.03 -0.52
C LEU A 266 -6.05 -3.55 -0.67
N VAL A 267 -6.53 -2.94 0.42
CA VAL A 267 -6.85 -1.51 0.44
C VAL A 267 -5.54 -0.74 0.40
N SER A 268 -5.30 -0.01 -0.69
CA SER A 268 -4.14 0.86 -0.84
C SER A 268 -4.38 2.24 -0.21
N PRO A 269 -3.33 3.02 0.06
CA PRO A 269 -3.48 4.44 0.43
C PRO A 269 -4.31 5.24 -0.58
N GLN A 270 -4.19 4.93 -1.88
CA GLN A 270 -4.99 5.58 -2.92
C GLN A 270 -6.47 5.20 -2.84
N ASP A 271 -6.81 3.98 -2.45
CA ASP A 271 -8.21 3.57 -2.27
C ASP A 271 -8.85 4.32 -1.09
N LEU A 272 -8.09 4.58 -0.02
CA LEU A 272 -8.54 5.45 1.09
C LEU A 272 -8.73 6.90 0.63
N ALA A 273 -7.85 7.40 -0.25
CA ALA A 273 -7.95 8.76 -0.81
C ALA A 273 -9.18 8.94 -1.71
N ALA A 274 -9.52 7.91 -2.49
CA ALA A 274 -10.65 7.91 -3.42
C ALA A 274 -11.97 7.52 -2.75
N SER A 275 -11.93 7.02 -1.51
CA SER A 275 -13.13 6.61 -0.78
C SER A 275 -14.05 7.80 -0.52
N PRO A 276 -15.35 7.68 -0.84
CA PRO A 276 -16.33 8.73 -0.54
C PRO A 276 -16.59 8.88 0.97
N SER A 277 -16.04 7.99 1.81
CA SER A 277 -16.16 8.07 3.26
C SER A 277 -15.25 9.14 3.87
N PHE A 278 -14.30 9.70 3.11
CA PHE A 278 -13.38 10.71 3.61
C PHE A 278 -13.53 12.05 2.88
N VAL A 279 -13.43 13.14 3.65
CA VAL A 279 -13.40 14.53 3.17
C VAL A 279 -11.96 15.04 3.23
N PRO A 280 -11.43 15.62 2.14
CA PRO A 280 -10.10 16.24 2.15
C PRO A 280 -10.01 17.41 3.13
N LEU A 281 -8.97 17.43 3.97
CA LEU A 281 -8.58 18.57 4.80
C LEU A 281 -7.46 19.41 4.15
N GLY A 282 -6.80 18.87 3.12
CA GLY A 282 -5.74 19.53 2.36
C GLY A 282 -4.34 19.11 2.76
N ARG A 283 -3.34 19.74 2.12
CA ARG A 283 -1.93 19.46 2.33
C ARG A 283 -1.42 20.05 3.64
N VAL A 284 -0.86 19.19 4.49
CA VAL A 284 -0.35 19.57 5.82
C VAL A 284 1.19 19.60 5.87
N MET A 285 1.85 18.99 4.89
CA MET A 285 3.29 19.07 4.70
C MET A 285 3.63 18.96 3.21
N GLN A 286 4.60 19.75 2.76
CA GLN A 286 5.21 19.62 1.45
C GLN A 286 6.72 19.90 1.58
N ARG A 287 7.54 19.10 0.90
CA ARG A 287 8.96 19.42 0.72
C ARG A 287 9.10 20.54 -0.31
N ASP A 288 9.95 21.52 0.00
CA ASP A 288 10.29 22.57 -0.94
C ASP A 288 11.01 21.98 -2.16
N ALA A 289 10.66 22.43 -3.36
CA ALA A 289 11.22 21.89 -4.61
C ALA A 289 12.72 22.20 -4.82
N SER A 290 13.33 22.95 -3.91
CA SER A 290 14.75 23.30 -3.94
C SER A 290 15.59 22.17 -3.34
N HIS A 291 15.84 21.13 -4.13
CA HIS A 291 17.01 20.22 -4.11
C HIS A 291 16.62 19.00 -4.97
N ALA A 292 16.68 19.19 -6.29
CA ALA A 292 16.80 18.11 -7.28
C ALA A 292 18.21 18.17 -7.86
#